data_AF-A0A945MG68-F1
#
_entry.id   AF-A0A945MG68-F1
#
_cell.length_a   1.000
_cell.length_b   1.000
_cell.length_c   1.000
_cell.angle_alpha   90.00
_cell.angle_beta   90.00
_cell.angle_gamma   90.00
#
_symmetry.space_group_name_H-M   'P 1'
#
loop_
_entity.id
_entity.type
_entity.pdbx_description
1 polymer ?
#
loop_
_entity_poly.entity_id
_entity_poly.type
_entity_poly.pdbx_seq_one_letter_code
_entity_poly.pdbx_strand_id
1 'polypeptide(L)'
;FFEKTLSEIIEPVDTVFEKQTVENILNKFTKTRSHMFIVKDEFGGTTGIVTLEDCIETLLGVEIMDESDEVADMRELAKDQLRQKKKSEESAK
;
A
#
# COMPACT_ATOMS: atom_id res chain seq x y z
N PHE A 1 14.29 14.33 -21.96
CA PHE A 1 15.28 13.61 -21.14
C PHE A 1 15.11 14.11 -19.71
N PHE A 2 14.91 13.20 -18.75
CA PHE A 2 14.90 13.61 -17.34
C PHE A 2 16.34 14.00 -16.96
N GLU A 3 16.50 15.19 -16.37
CA GLU A 3 17.82 15.74 -15.99
C GLU A 3 18.42 15.04 -14.77
N LYS A 4 17.58 14.41 -13.95
CA LYS A 4 17.96 13.70 -12.73
C LYS A 4 17.84 12.19 -12.92
N THR A 5 18.78 11.48 -12.31
CA THR A 5 18.80 10.03 -12.13
C THR A 5 17.88 9.61 -10.99
N LEU A 6 17.44 8.34 -10.98
CA LEU A 6 16.62 7.79 -9.90
C LEU A 6 17.31 7.88 -8.54
N SER A 7 18.63 7.69 -8.50
CA SER A 7 19.45 7.80 -7.29
C SER A 7 19.46 9.21 -6.69
N GLU A 8 19.18 10.24 -7.49
CA GLU A 8 19.13 11.64 -7.02
C GLU A 8 17.77 12.03 -6.45
N ILE A 9 16.74 11.19 -6.61
CA ILE A 9 15.38 11.44 -6.13
C ILE A 9 14.88 10.38 -5.14
N ILE A 10 15.69 9.35 -4.86
CA ILE A 10 15.31 8.30 -3.93
C ILE A 10 15.36 8.84 -2.49
N GLU A 11 14.28 8.62 -1.75
CA GLU A 11 14.20 8.94 -0.33
C GLU A 11 14.26 7.65 0.51
N PRO A 12 14.91 7.69 1.68
CA PRO A 12 14.93 6.54 2.58
C PRO A 12 13.51 6.25 3.10
N VAL A 13 13.15 4.97 3.16
CA VAL A 13 11.86 4.51 3.68
C VAL A 13 12.06 3.67 4.93
N ASP A 14 11.27 3.95 5.96
CA ASP A 14 11.28 3.22 7.22
C ASP A 14 10.54 1.88 7.11
N THR A 15 10.87 0.97 8.03
CA THR A 15 10.25 -0.36 8.08
C THR A 15 9.39 -0.56 9.33
N VAL A 16 8.38 -1.41 9.22
CA VAL A 16 7.55 -1.93 10.33
C VAL A 16 7.47 -3.45 10.24
N PHE A 17 7.08 -4.11 11.33
CA PHE A 17 6.87 -5.56 11.34
C PHE A 17 5.40 -5.92 11.18
N GLU A 18 5.11 -7.01 10.47
CA GLU A 18 3.74 -7.49 10.22
C GLU A 18 2.93 -7.80 11.50
N LYS A 19 3.61 -8.08 12.62
CA LYS A 19 2.97 -8.38 13.91
C LYS A 19 2.62 -7.12 14.72
N GLN A 20 2.97 -5.92 14.24
CA GLN A 20 2.61 -4.68 14.93
C GLN A 20 1.13 -4.35 14.73
N THR A 21 0.48 -3.83 15.78
CA THR A 21 -0.90 -3.36 15.68
C THR A 21 -1.00 -2.10 14.83
N VAL A 22 -2.17 -1.91 14.20
CA VAL A 22 -2.47 -0.70 13.40
C VAL A 22 -2.28 0.57 14.22
N GLU A 23 -2.71 0.59 15.49
CA GLU A 23 -2.50 1.74 16.40
C GLU A 23 -1.01 2.08 16.57
N ASN A 24 -0.14 1.08 16.72
CA ASN A 24 1.30 1.29 16.86
C ASN A 24 1.91 1.82 15.56
N ILE A 25 1.45 1.33 14.42
CA ILE A 25 1.88 1.79 13.09
C ILE A 25 1.43 3.23 12.85
N LEU A 26 0.18 3.57 13.17
CA LEU A 26 -0.35 4.93 13.08
C LEU A 26 0.46 5.92 13.93
N ASN A 27 0.75 5.54 15.18
CA ASN A 27 1.60 6.34 16.06
C ASN A 27 3.00 6.56 15.47
N LYS A 28 3.53 5.59 14.71
CA LYS A 28 4.82 5.72 14.02
C LYS A 28 4.72 6.66 12.81
N PHE A 29 3.64 6.60 12.03
CA PHE A 29 3.39 7.56 10.95
C PHE A 29 3.39 9.01 11.47
N THR A 30 2.64 9.28 12.54
CA THR A 30 2.57 10.62 13.15
C THR A 30 3.93 11.13 13.64
N LYS A 31 4.77 10.25 14.20
CA LYS A 31 6.11 10.62 14.70
C LYS A 31 7.13 10.85 13.60
N THR A 32 7.09 10.05 12.54
CA THR A 32 8.06 10.09 11.44
C THR A 32 7.67 11.11 10.37
N ARG A 33 6.40 11.52 10.32
CA ARG A 33 5.82 12.32 9.22
C ARG A 33 6.00 11.63 7.85
N SER A 34 6.03 10.29 7.85
CA SER A 34 5.99 9.46 6.64
C SER A 34 4.54 9.10 6.30
N HIS A 35 4.29 8.76 5.05
CA HIS A 35 3.02 8.23 4.55
C HIS A 35 3.10 6.75 4.14
N MET A 36 4.30 6.17 4.14
CA MET A 36 4.51 4.78 3.73
C MET A 36 5.62 4.12 4.53
N PHE A 37 5.43 2.84 4.85
CA PHE A 37 6.47 1.97 5.41
C PHE A 37 6.57 0.67 4.63
N ILE A 38 7.77 0.08 4.62
CA ILE A 38 7.97 -1.30 4.19
C ILE A 38 7.61 -2.24 5.34
N VAL A 39 6.77 -3.23 5.07
CA VAL A 39 6.40 -4.27 6.02
C VAL A 39 7.38 -5.44 5.92
N LYS A 40 7.94 -5.82 7.07
CA LYS A 40 8.90 -6.91 7.22
C LYS A 40 8.31 -8.08 8.01
N ASP A 41 8.73 -9.28 7.64
CA ASP A 41 8.50 -10.50 8.44
C ASP A 41 9.57 -10.64 9.55
N GLU A 42 9.44 -11.69 10.37
CA GLU A 42 10.36 -11.98 11.47
C GLU A 42 11.77 -12.41 11.05
N PHE A 43 11.94 -12.78 9.78
CA PHE A 43 13.22 -13.20 9.19
C PHE A 43 13.87 -12.09 8.36
N GLY A 44 13.27 -10.88 8.32
CA GLY A 44 13.76 -9.71 7.58
C GLY A 44 13.34 -9.67 6.10
N GLY A 45 12.53 -10.63 5.65
CA GLY A 45 11.88 -10.64 4.35
C GLY A 45 10.88 -9.49 4.21
N THR A 46 10.68 -9.01 2.98
CA THR A 46 9.68 -7.98 2.69
C THR A 46 8.34 -8.64 2.42
N THR A 47 7.38 -8.43 3.32
CA THR A 47 5.99 -8.89 3.16
C THR A 47 5.24 -7.98 2.20
N GLY A 48 5.47 -6.65 2.28
CA GLY A 48 4.78 -5.67 1.45
C GLY A 48 5.04 -4.24 1.89
N ILE A 49 4.05 -3.37 1.68
CA ILE A 49 4.03 -1.98 2.13
C ILE A 49 2.73 -1.71 2.88
N VAL A 50 2.73 -0.66 3.69
CA VAL A 50 1.54 -0.13 4.36
C VAL A 50 1.55 1.38 4.24
N THR A 51 0.36 1.96 4.03
CA THR A 51 0.17 3.41 3.92
C THR A 51 -0.53 3.98 5.15
N LEU A 52 -0.48 5.30 5.29
CA LEU A 52 -1.18 6.00 6.37
C LEU A 52 -2.70 5.86 6.21
N GLU A 53 -3.16 5.95 4.97
CA GLU A 53 -4.56 5.86 4.55
C GLU A 53 -5.16 4.51 4.98
N ASP A 54 -4.48 3.40 4.64
CA ASP A 54 -4.89 2.04 5.05
C ASP A 54 -5.10 1.92 6.58
N CYS A 55 -4.23 2.58 7.36
CA CYS A 55 -4.31 2.54 8.82
C CYS A 55 -5.50 3.33 9.35
N ILE A 56 -5.82 4.48 8.75
CA ILE A 56 -6.97 5.29 9.15
C ILE A 56 -8.26 4.58 8.74
N GLU A 57 -8.34 4.03 7.52
CA GLU A 57 -9.47 3.23 7.04
C GLU A 57 -9.79 2.07 7.97
N THR A 58 -8.75 1.31 8.36
CA THR A 58 -8.91 0.17 9.27
C THR A 58 -9.44 0.59 10.64
N LEU A 59 -9.08 1.79 11.12
CA LEU A 59 -9.54 2.31 12.41
C LEU A 59 -10.95 2.90 12.36
N LEU A 60 -11.31 3.57 11.27
CA LEU A 60 -12.63 4.18 11.11
C LEU A 60 -13.68 3.18 10.58
N GLY A 61 -13.25 2.08 9.95
CA GLY A 61 -14.13 1.09 9.35
C GLY A 61 -14.86 1.60 8.11
N VAL A 62 -14.33 2.64 7.47
CA VAL A 62 -14.84 3.23 6.23
C VAL A 62 -13.66 3.44 5.28
N GLU A 63 -13.89 3.21 3.99
CA GLU A 63 -12.91 3.52 2.94
C GLU A 63 -12.75 5.05 2.83
N ILE A 64 -11.51 5.52 2.65
CA ILE A 64 -11.22 6.94 2.47
C ILE A 64 -10.76 7.13 1.03
N MET A 65 -11.60 7.79 0.25
CA MET A 65 -11.28 8.13 -1.14
C MET A 65 -10.44 9.41 -1.18
N ASP A 66 -9.31 9.36 -1.89
CA ASP A 66 -8.57 10.57 -2.24
C ASP A 66 -9.38 11.40 -3.24
N GLU A 67 -9.06 12.69 -3.38
CA GLU A 67 -9.78 13.63 -4.23
C GLU A 67 -9.83 13.21 -5.70
N SER A 68 -8.88 12.37 -6.13
CA SER A 68 -8.76 11.88 -7.51
C SER A 68 -9.32 10.47 -7.74
N ASP A 69 -9.78 9.79 -6.69
CA ASP A 69 -10.24 8.41 -6.80
C ASP A 69 -11.65 8.33 -7.42
N GLU A 70 -11.79 7.54 -8.49
CA GLU A 70 -13.09 7.26 -9.11
C GLU A 70 -13.80 6.06 -8.47
N VAL A 71 -13.08 5.24 -7.70
CA VAL A 71 -13.55 3.94 -7.19
C VAL A 71 -13.27 3.83 -5.70
N ALA A 72 -14.30 3.45 -4.92
CA ALA A 72 -14.24 3.42 -3.47
C ALA A 72 -13.35 2.32 -2.86
N ASP A 73 -13.26 1.14 -3.51
CA ASP A 73 -12.37 0.05 -3.09
C ASP A 73 -11.52 -0.41 -4.27
N MET A 74 -10.27 0.04 -4.28
CA MET A 74 -9.29 -0.33 -5.30
C MET A 74 -8.87 -1.81 -5.23
N ARG A 75 -8.98 -2.46 -4.06
CA ARG A 75 -8.66 -3.88 -3.86
C ARG A 75 -9.74 -4.75 -4.47
N GLU A 76 -11.01 -4.39 -4.33
CA GLU A 76 -12.12 -5.07 -5.00
C GLU A 76 -11.99 -4.95 -6.52
N LEU A 77 -11.76 -3.74 -7.03
CA LEU A 77 -11.54 -3.51 -8.46
C LEU A 77 -10.39 -4.37 -9.00
N ALA A 78 -9.25 -4.41 -8.30
CA ALA A 78 -8.11 -5.22 -8.72
C ALA A 78 -8.45 -6.72 -8.78
N LYS A 79 -9.20 -7.25 -7.81
CA LYS A 79 -9.66 -8.65 -7.82
C LYS A 79 -10.57 -8.94 -9.01
N ASP A 80 -11.47 -8.03 -9.35
CA ASP A 80 -12.39 -8.19 -10.47
C ASP A 80 -11.68 -8.15 -11.82
N GLN A 81 -10.73 -7.23 -12.00
CA GLN A 81 -9.89 -7.19 -13.20
C GLN A 81 -9.08 -8.48 -13.36
N LEU A 82 -8.50 -9.01 -12.27
CA LEU A 82 -7.77 -10.28 -12.30
C LEU A 82 -8.68 -11.46 -12.67
N ARG A 83 -9.92 -11.48 -12.17
CA ARG A 83 -10.92 -12.51 -12.53
C ARG A 83 -11.32 -12.43 -14.00
N GLN A 84 -11.55 -11.23 -14.52
CA GLN A 84 -11.90 -11.01 -15.92
C GLN A 84 -10.76 -11.44 -16.85
N LYS A 85 -9.51 -11.09 -16.51
CA LYS A 85 -8.33 -11.48 -17.28
C LYS A 85 -8.12 -12.99 -17.34
N LYS A 86 -8.34 -13.70 -16.23
CA LYS A 86 -8.29 -15.18 -16.23
C LYS A 86 -9.36 -15.80 -17.14
N LYS A 87 -10.60 -15.28 -17.10
CA LYS A 87 -11.68 -15.77 -17.97
C LYS A 87 -11.41 -15.54 -19.46
N SER A 88 -10.82 -14.40 -19.82
CA SER A 88 -10.48 -14.12 -21.23
C SER A 88 -9.33 -15.00 -21.72
N GLU A 89 -8.33 -15.28 -20.88
CA GLU A 89 -7.23 -16.20 -21.18
C GLU A 89 -7.71 -17.66 -21.34
N GLU A 90 -8.69 -18.09 -20.53
CA GLU A 90 -9.32 -19.41 -20.65
C GLU A 90 -10.20 -19.55 -21.89
N SER A 91 -10.92 -18.49 -22.28
CA SER A 91 -11.80 -18.48 -23.46
C SER A 91 -11.04 -18.36 -24.78
N ALA A 92 -9.78 -17.92 -24.74
CA ALA A 92 -8.89 -17.82 -25.89
C ALA A 92 -8.07 -19.11 -26.15
N LYS A 93 -8.31 -20.15 -25.35
CA LYS A 93 -7.68 -21.47 -25.44
C LYS A 93 -8.65 -22.49 -26.02
#